data_AF-A0A956B215-F1
#
_entry.id   AF-A0A956B215-F1
#
_cell.length_a   1.000
_cell.length_b   1.000
_cell.length_c   1.000
_cell.angle_alpha   90.00
_cell.angle_beta   90.00
_cell.angle_gamma   90.00
#
_symmetry.space_group_name_H-M   'P 1'
#
loop_
_entity.id
_entity.type
_entity.pdbx_description
1 polymer ?
#
loop_
_entity_poly.entity_id
_entity_poly.type
_entity_poly.pdbx_seq_one_letter_code
_entity_poly.pdbx_strand_id
1 'polypeptide(L)'
;MSGFIHSEQDHLILHASPFVRTPVTTGRIMRDVILALIPVLGAAIYNFGLSAIMEVMVATIGVVGAEVMFTTRRPRTASLGDGSALLTGIILGLTLPPGLPLWMVVVGGVVAMALGKLLFGGLGQNPFNPALVGRAFLQAAFPTAMTTWAPPDGSWAARPEALSVPMLHGVDAVTAATPLARMKFEHVAAPTMDLFTGQTPGSLGETSALIIALAAIYLIARRAMDWRIPASILLTVVVFSGALYLINPEVHPTPWFMLMSGGLLFGSVFMATDPVTSPTAPKATWLFGVGVGVVVVLVRRLGRAAGGRDVRHPADERGDAPVGAVLPAAALRAGRPGMNEAAENKPVSSVRLAGTLAVAGILSGTLLVGAYEVTTPMIEAHRREALRRAVFQVVPGADRMRKLAYNGSELVPVSEDDKGPAVYAAWGKDGFLGWAVANEGAGFQDTIRLLWGMSPDAKKVVGMAVLESRETPGLGDRIYKDPAFKKEFSDLSVEPTIEVVKAGEGSAPNQVDGITGATISSKAVVKIMNAGNAEWLKRLPAQPPVEAPEPPAQGGGQ
;
A
#
# COMPACT_ATOMS: atom_id res chain seq x y z
N MET A 1 -86.90 -35.51 -24.62
CA MET A 1 -86.21 -34.45 -23.87
C MET A 1 -85.53 -35.08 -22.67
N SER A 2 -84.22 -35.32 -22.76
CA SER A 2 -83.35 -35.53 -21.59
C SER A 2 -81.95 -35.14 -22.05
N GLY A 3 -81.59 -33.87 -21.81
CA GLY A 3 -80.28 -33.33 -22.13
C GLY A 3 -79.34 -33.58 -20.97
N PHE A 4 -78.40 -34.51 -21.15
CA PHE A 4 -77.24 -34.67 -20.28
C PHE A 4 -76.28 -33.51 -20.52
N ILE A 5 -76.15 -32.62 -19.53
CA ILE A 5 -75.12 -31.58 -19.51
C ILE A 5 -73.79 -32.27 -19.14
N HIS A 6 -72.87 -32.36 -20.10
CA HIS A 6 -71.46 -32.61 -19.81
C HIS A 6 -70.89 -31.38 -19.10
N SER A 7 -70.35 -31.55 -17.89
CA SER A 7 -69.49 -30.51 -17.31
C SER A 7 -68.10 -30.65 -17.94
N GLU A 8 -67.78 -29.80 -18.91
CA GLU A 8 -66.39 -29.58 -19.27
C GLU A 8 -65.69 -28.93 -18.07
N GLN A 9 -64.69 -29.61 -17.52
CA GLN A 9 -63.77 -29.03 -16.55
C GLN A 9 -62.84 -28.10 -17.33
N ASP A 10 -63.18 -26.81 -17.36
CA ASP A 10 -62.26 -25.78 -17.82
C ASP A 10 -61.01 -25.79 -16.92
N HIS A 11 -59.92 -26.35 -17.43
CA HIS A 11 -58.60 -26.23 -16.81
C HIS A 11 -58.18 -24.75 -16.86
N LEU A 12 -58.43 -24.01 -15.77
CA LEU A 12 -57.94 -22.65 -15.57
C LEU A 12 -56.39 -22.68 -15.46
N ILE A 13 -55.71 -22.37 -16.56
CA ILE A 13 -54.27 -22.19 -16.60
C ILE A 13 -53.94 -20.80 -16.07
N LEU A 14 -53.50 -20.72 -14.81
CA LEU A 14 -52.95 -19.49 -14.22
C LEU A 14 -51.62 -19.13 -14.92
N HIS A 15 -51.68 -18.28 -15.93
CA HIS A 15 -50.49 -17.64 -16.49
C HIS A 15 -50.11 -16.43 -15.63
N ALA A 16 -48.90 -16.41 -15.08
CA ALA A 16 -48.32 -15.17 -14.58
C ALA A 16 -48.27 -14.13 -15.73
N SER A 17 -48.56 -12.86 -15.43
CA SER A 17 -48.48 -11.78 -16.41
C SER A 17 -47.12 -11.84 -17.14
N PRO A 18 -47.07 -11.74 -18.48
CA PRO A 18 -45.81 -11.85 -19.21
C PRO A 18 -44.93 -10.66 -18.83
N PHE A 19 -43.96 -10.87 -17.95
CA PHE A 19 -42.90 -9.90 -17.72
C PHE A 19 -42.11 -9.78 -19.02
N VAL A 20 -42.09 -8.58 -19.60
CA VAL A 20 -41.26 -8.28 -20.77
C VAL A 20 -39.81 -8.53 -20.39
N ARG A 21 -39.24 -9.63 -20.88
CA ARG A 21 -37.83 -9.98 -20.66
C ARG A 21 -36.99 -8.85 -21.22
N THR A 22 -36.33 -8.11 -20.32
CA THR A 22 -35.40 -7.07 -20.71
C THR A 22 -34.14 -7.75 -21.26
N PRO A 23 -33.57 -7.32 -22.39
CA PRO A 23 -32.39 -7.96 -22.99
C PRO A 23 -31.08 -7.70 -22.22
N VAL A 24 -31.16 -7.13 -21.02
CA VAL A 24 -30.02 -6.75 -20.17
C VAL A 24 -29.89 -7.80 -19.08
N THR A 25 -28.85 -8.62 -19.18
CA THR A 25 -28.50 -9.64 -18.17
C THR A 25 -27.18 -9.29 -17.51
N THR A 26 -26.96 -9.76 -16.28
CA THR A 26 -25.69 -9.58 -15.56
C THR A 26 -24.50 -10.02 -16.40
N GLY A 27 -24.59 -11.19 -17.04
CA GLY A 27 -23.53 -11.69 -17.92
C GLY A 27 -23.24 -10.79 -19.13
N ARG A 28 -24.24 -10.06 -19.65
CA ARG A 28 -24.03 -9.09 -20.73
C ARG A 28 -23.26 -7.87 -20.23
N ILE A 29 -23.61 -7.34 -19.05
CA ILE A 29 -22.89 -6.24 -18.42
C ILE A 29 -21.44 -6.65 -18.15
N MET A 30 -21.22 -7.83 -17.53
CA MET A 30 -19.87 -8.34 -17.26
C MET A 30 -19.03 -8.48 -18.53
N ARG A 31 -19.64 -8.97 -19.63
CA ARG A 31 -18.95 -9.04 -20.94
C ARG A 31 -18.60 -7.67 -21.50
N ASP A 32 -19.51 -6.70 -21.44
CA ASP A 32 -19.23 -5.34 -21.91
C ASP A 32 -18.06 -4.71 -21.09
N VAL A 33 -17.97 -4.98 -19.78
CA VAL A 33 -16.82 -4.57 -18.95
C VAL A 33 -15.53 -5.29 -19.34
N ILE A 34 -15.57 -6.60 -19.56
CA ILE A 34 -14.41 -7.37 -20.03
C ILE A 34 -13.91 -6.82 -21.38
N LEU A 35 -14.81 -6.53 -22.32
CA LEU A 35 -14.46 -5.95 -23.62
C LEU A 35 -13.79 -4.58 -23.46
N ALA A 36 -14.25 -3.75 -22.51
CA ALA A 36 -13.64 -2.47 -22.20
C ALA A 36 -12.25 -2.61 -21.55
N LEU A 37 -11.97 -3.72 -20.86
CA LEU A 37 -10.66 -4.01 -20.26
C LEU A 37 -9.63 -4.54 -21.26
N ILE A 38 -10.04 -5.10 -22.41
CA ILE A 38 -9.11 -5.60 -23.45
C ILE A 38 -8.09 -4.54 -23.89
N PRO A 39 -8.48 -3.31 -24.27
CA PRO A 39 -7.49 -2.29 -24.66
C PRO A 39 -6.60 -1.86 -23.49
N VAL A 40 -7.12 -1.85 -22.25
CA VAL A 40 -6.32 -1.56 -21.04
C VAL A 40 -5.28 -2.64 -20.81
N LEU A 41 -5.66 -3.92 -20.98
CA LEU A 41 -4.74 -5.05 -20.91
C LEU A 41 -3.69 -4.98 -22.02
N GLY A 42 -4.07 -4.56 -23.23
CA GLY A 42 -3.11 -4.32 -24.32
C GLY A 42 -2.06 -3.27 -23.96
N ALA A 43 -2.47 -2.18 -23.31
CA ALA A 43 -1.55 -1.16 -22.82
C ALA A 43 -0.61 -1.68 -21.71
N ALA A 44 -1.16 -2.47 -20.78
CA ALA A 44 -0.37 -3.12 -19.72
C ALA A 44 0.69 -4.07 -20.30
N ILE A 45 0.32 -4.88 -21.30
CA ILE A 45 1.24 -5.79 -21.99
C ILE A 45 2.29 -4.99 -22.78
N TYR A 46 1.91 -3.89 -23.43
CA TYR A 46 2.86 -3.05 -24.14
C TYR A 46 3.93 -2.46 -23.20
N ASN A 47 3.54 -2.00 -22.01
CA ASN A 47 4.45 -1.35 -21.07
C ASN A 47 5.26 -2.33 -20.19
N PHE A 48 4.69 -3.48 -19.83
CA PHE A 48 5.27 -4.42 -18.85
C PHE A 48 5.50 -5.84 -19.39
N GLY A 49 5.17 -6.08 -20.67
CA GLY A 49 5.48 -7.30 -21.41
C GLY A 49 4.91 -8.57 -20.78
N LEU A 50 5.79 -9.57 -20.58
CA LEU A 50 5.38 -10.92 -20.17
C LEU A 50 4.81 -10.96 -18.74
N SER A 51 5.30 -10.08 -17.86
CA SER A 51 4.86 -10.02 -16.45
C SER A 51 3.36 -9.72 -16.35
N ALA A 52 2.86 -8.79 -17.18
CA ALA A 52 1.44 -8.45 -17.22
C ALA A 52 0.56 -9.65 -17.62
N ILE A 53 1.01 -10.42 -18.60
CA ILE A 53 0.29 -11.61 -19.08
C ILE A 53 0.25 -12.67 -17.99
N MET A 54 1.41 -12.95 -17.37
CA MET A 54 1.53 -13.98 -16.34
C MET A 54 0.64 -13.65 -15.14
N GLU A 55 0.69 -12.42 -14.62
CA GLU A 55 -0.10 -12.02 -13.45
C GLU A 55 -1.60 -12.05 -13.70
N VAL A 56 -2.07 -11.48 -14.82
CA VAL A 56 -3.50 -11.46 -15.16
C VAL A 56 -4.02 -12.89 -15.39
N MET A 57 -3.24 -13.73 -16.07
CA MET A 57 -3.61 -15.13 -16.30
C MET A 57 -3.67 -15.89 -14.98
N VAL A 58 -2.64 -15.80 -14.15
CA VAL A 58 -2.56 -16.53 -12.87
C VAL A 58 -3.60 -16.04 -11.88
N ALA A 59 -3.85 -14.74 -11.79
CA ALA A 59 -4.94 -14.19 -10.98
C ALA A 59 -6.29 -14.75 -11.43
N THR A 60 -6.53 -14.78 -12.73
CA THR A 60 -7.77 -15.33 -13.30
C THR A 60 -7.91 -16.82 -13.00
N ILE A 61 -6.86 -17.61 -13.18
CA ILE A 61 -6.86 -19.04 -12.86
C ILE A 61 -7.10 -19.26 -11.36
N GLY A 62 -6.46 -18.49 -10.49
CA GLY A 62 -6.65 -18.57 -9.03
C GLY A 62 -8.07 -18.24 -8.60
N VAL A 63 -8.64 -17.16 -9.13
CA VAL A 63 -10.02 -16.74 -8.85
C VAL A 63 -11.05 -17.74 -9.38
N VAL A 64 -10.94 -18.15 -10.64
CA VAL A 64 -11.85 -19.14 -11.25
C VAL A 64 -11.69 -20.50 -10.57
N GLY A 65 -10.46 -20.91 -10.27
CA GLY A 65 -10.15 -22.15 -9.56
C GLY A 65 -10.75 -22.17 -8.16
N ALA A 66 -10.66 -21.07 -7.42
CA ALA A 66 -11.32 -20.91 -6.12
C ALA A 66 -12.85 -20.96 -6.26
N GLU A 67 -13.41 -20.29 -7.28
CA GLU A 67 -14.86 -20.33 -7.52
C GLU A 67 -15.32 -21.76 -7.81
N VAL A 68 -14.60 -22.49 -8.64
CA VAL A 68 -14.84 -23.92 -8.87
C VAL A 68 -14.75 -24.64 -7.54
N MET A 69 -13.60 -24.62 -6.86
CA MET A 69 -13.34 -25.42 -5.65
C MET A 69 -14.41 -25.26 -4.56
N PHE A 70 -14.84 -24.03 -4.28
CA PHE A 70 -15.76 -23.73 -3.18
C PHE A 70 -17.25 -23.77 -3.55
N THR A 71 -17.61 -23.89 -4.84
CA THR A 71 -19.02 -24.02 -5.28
C THR A 71 -19.41 -25.47 -5.56
N THR A 72 -20.66 -25.85 -5.26
CA THR A 72 -21.22 -27.19 -5.57
C THR A 72 -21.64 -27.33 -7.05
N ARG A 73 -21.67 -28.55 -7.59
CA ARG A 73 -21.80 -28.84 -9.04
C ARG A 73 -22.99 -28.18 -9.75
N ARG A 74 -24.20 -28.16 -9.17
CA ARG A 74 -25.40 -27.58 -9.80
C ARG A 74 -25.41 -26.04 -9.85
N PRO A 75 -25.08 -25.30 -8.77
CA PRO A 75 -24.92 -23.84 -8.84
C PRO A 75 -23.64 -23.38 -9.56
N ARG A 76 -22.61 -24.22 -9.66
CA ARG A 76 -21.32 -23.89 -10.32
C ARG A 76 -21.46 -23.51 -11.79
N THR A 77 -22.28 -24.20 -12.57
CA THR A 77 -22.42 -23.91 -14.02
C THR A 77 -23.06 -22.55 -14.27
N ALA A 78 -24.04 -22.16 -13.45
CA ALA A 78 -24.64 -20.84 -13.48
C ALA A 78 -23.66 -19.76 -13.01
N SER A 79 -22.91 -20.03 -11.92
CA SER A 79 -21.92 -19.10 -11.34
C SER A 79 -20.74 -18.83 -12.28
N LEU A 80 -20.26 -19.83 -13.01
CA LEU A 80 -19.22 -19.61 -14.02
C LEU A 80 -19.75 -18.96 -15.30
N GLY A 81 -21.03 -19.16 -15.61
CA GLY A 81 -21.68 -18.63 -16.81
C GLY A 81 -21.92 -17.11 -16.79
N ASP A 82 -21.88 -16.49 -15.61
CA ASP A 82 -22.09 -15.04 -15.45
C ASP A 82 -20.85 -14.18 -15.77
N GLY A 83 -19.66 -14.79 -15.85
CA GLY A 83 -18.41 -14.10 -16.21
C GLY A 83 -17.78 -13.25 -15.10
N SER A 84 -18.35 -13.22 -13.90
CA SER A 84 -17.86 -12.40 -12.79
C SER A 84 -16.55 -12.88 -12.19
N ALA A 85 -16.31 -14.19 -12.17
CA ALA A 85 -15.05 -14.79 -11.74
C ALA A 85 -13.89 -14.31 -12.62
N LEU A 86 -14.12 -14.36 -13.93
CA LEU A 86 -13.18 -13.91 -14.95
C LEU A 86 -12.90 -12.41 -14.80
N LEU A 87 -13.95 -11.59 -14.70
CA LEU A 87 -13.78 -10.15 -14.50
C LEU A 87 -13.00 -9.83 -13.21
N THR A 88 -13.30 -10.52 -12.11
CA THR A 88 -12.61 -10.35 -10.82
C THR A 88 -11.13 -10.67 -10.95
N GLY A 89 -10.78 -11.76 -11.63
CA GLY A 89 -9.38 -12.15 -11.88
C GLY A 89 -8.62 -11.14 -12.73
N ILE A 90 -9.24 -10.63 -13.80
CA ILE A 90 -8.64 -9.62 -14.67
C ILE A 90 -8.42 -8.31 -13.90
N ILE A 91 -9.43 -7.82 -13.18
CA ILE A 91 -9.31 -6.60 -12.38
C ILE A 91 -8.25 -6.77 -11.29
N LEU A 92 -8.25 -7.89 -10.57
CA LEU A 92 -7.24 -8.15 -9.55
C LEU A 92 -5.84 -8.10 -10.17
N GLY A 93 -5.58 -8.87 -11.23
CA GLY A 93 -4.28 -8.88 -11.90
C GLY A 93 -3.85 -7.50 -12.37
N LEU A 94 -4.74 -6.73 -12.99
CA LEU A 94 -4.45 -5.36 -13.42
C LEU A 94 -4.15 -4.40 -12.26
N THR A 95 -4.50 -4.74 -11.02
CA THR A 95 -4.12 -3.91 -9.88
C THR A 95 -2.75 -4.23 -9.31
N LEU A 96 -2.15 -5.37 -9.64
CA LEU A 96 -0.92 -5.78 -8.98
C LEU A 96 0.31 -5.05 -9.56
N PRO A 97 1.39 -4.92 -8.76
CA PRO A 97 2.68 -4.46 -9.26
C PRO A 97 3.26 -5.47 -10.25
N PRO A 98 3.88 -5.01 -11.35
CA PRO A 98 4.53 -5.89 -12.31
C PRO A 98 5.75 -6.57 -11.68
N GLY A 99 5.80 -7.90 -11.74
CA GLY A 99 6.83 -8.73 -11.11
C GLY A 99 6.41 -9.36 -9.78
N LEU A 100 5.13 -9.25 -9.37
CA LEU A 100 4.68 -9.87 -8.12
C LEU A 100 4.82 -11.41 -8.21
N PRO A 101 5.39 -12.09 -7.19
CA PRO A 101 5.53 -13.53 -7.20
C PRO A 101 4.20 -14.23 -7.48
N LEU A 102 4.16 -15.10 -8.49
CA LEU A 102 2.90 -15.65 -9.01
C LEU A 102 2.12 -16.46 -7.97
N TRP A 103 2.79 -17.08 -7.01
CA TRP A 103 2.11 -17.77 -5.92
C TRP A 103 1.32 -16.80 -5.02
N MET A 104 1.83 -15.58 -4.78
CA MET A 104 1.11 -14.55 -4.03
C MET A 104 -0.13 -14.12 -4.80
N VAL A 105 -0.01 -13.96 -6.12
CA VAL A 105 -1.14 -13.65 -7.02
C VAL A 105 -2.25 -14.70 -6.89
N VAL A 106 -1.89 -15.99 -6.87
CA VAL A 106 -2.86 -17.09 -6.66
C VAL A 106 -3.54 -16.96 -5.30
N VAL A 107 -2.78 -16.76 -4.22
CA VAL A 107 -3.35 -16.61 -2.86
C VAL A 107 -4.32 -15.41 -2.80
N GLY A 108 -3.93 -14.28 -3.38
CA GLY A 108 -4.81 -13.11 -3.49
C GLY A 108 -6.09 -13.39 -4.27
N GLY A 109 -6.00 -14.14 -5.37
CA GLY A 109 -7.15 -14.57 -6.16
C GLY A 109 -8.09 -15.51 -5.40
N VAL A 110 -7.54 -16.46 -4.65
CA VAL A 110 -8.32 -17.36 -3.78
C VAL A 110 -9.05 -16.55 -2.71
N VAL A 111 -8.37 -15.63 -2.04
CA VAL A 111 -8.97 -14.75 -1.01
C VAL A 111 -10.03 -13.83 -1.59
N ALA A 112 -9.77 -13.22 -2.75
CA ALA A 112 -10.73 -12.39 -3.48
C ALA A 112 -12.05 -13.15 -3.68
N MET A 113 -11.98 -14.39 -4.17
CA MET A 113 -13.17 -15.17 -4.46
C MET A 113 -13.84 -15.72 -3.19
N ALA A 114 -13.06 -16.40 -2.33
CA ALA A 114 -13.58 -17.06 -1.15
C ALA A 114 -14.18 -16.06 -0.15
N LEU A 115 -13.41 -15.04 0.23
CA LEU A 115 -13.84 -14.06 1.23
C LEU A 115 -14.62 -12.89 0.62
N GLY A 116 -14.31 -12.49 -0.62
CA GLY A 116 -14.96 -11.34 -1.25
C GLY A 116 -16.32 -11.65 -1.86
N LYS A 117 -16.58 -12.89 -2.31
CA LYS A 117 -17.82 -13.26 -3.00
C LYS A 117 -18.55 -14.44 -2.37
N LEU A 118 -17.87 -15.58 -2.21
CA LEU A 118 -18.55 -16.83 -1.86
C LEU A 118 -19.00 -16.90 -0.40
N LEU A 119 -18.24 -16.33 0.52
CA LEU A 119 -18.58 -16.26 1.95
C LEU A 119 -19.97 -15.62 2.19
N PHE A 120 -20.36 -14.70 1.32
CA PHE A 120 -21.62 -13.96 1.41
C PHE A 120 -22.76 -14.56 0.60
N GLY A 121 -22.56 -15.72 -0.04
CA GLY A 121 -23.58 -16.43 -0.81
C GLY A 121 -23.54 -16.20 -2.32
N GLY A 122 -22.46 -15.58 -2.85
CA GLY A 122 -22.21 -15.46 -4.28
C GLY A 122 -22.55 -14.07 -4.85
N LEU A 123 -22.78 -14.00 -6.16
CA LEU A 123 -23.04 -12.72 -6.84
C LEU A 123 -24.32 -12.05 -6.36
N GLY A 124 -24.26 -10.74 -6.19
CA GLY A 124 -25.39 -9.91 -5.76
C GLY A 124 -25.57 -9.85 -4.25
N GLN A 125 -24.79 -10.63 -3.49
CA GLN A 125 -24.78 -10.64 -2.03
C GLN A 125 -23.45 -10.19 -1.44
N ASN A 126 -22.40 -10.03 -2.26
CA ASN A 126 -21.11 -9.54 -1.82
C ASN A 126 -21.18 -8.06 -1.38
N PRO A 127 -20.82 -7.73 -0.13
CA PRO A 127 -20.86 -6.36 0.38
C PRO A 127 -19.71 -5.51 -0.17
N PHE A 128 -18.65 -6.14 -0.66
CA PHE A 128 -17.44 -5.50 -1.18
C PHE A 128 -17.10 -6.02 -2.57
N ASN A 129 -16.28 -5.25 -3.29
CA ASN A 129 -15.75 -5.65 -4.59
C ASN A 129 -14.73 -6.79 -4.36
N PRO A 130 -14.93 -8.01 -4.88
CA PRO A 130 -14.09 -9.15 -4.57
C PRO A 130 -12.63 -8.96 -4.96
N ALA A 131 -12.35 -8.32 -6.09
CA ALA A 131 -10.98 -8.05 -6.54
C ALA A 131 -10.24 -7.13 -5.55
N LEU A 132 -10.94 -6.14 -5.00
CA LEU A 132 -10.38 -5.23 -4.01
C LEU A 132 -10.14 -5.90 -2.66
N VAL A 133 -10.95 -6.89 -2.28
CA VAL A 133 -10.68 -7.72 -1.09
C VAL A 133 -9.38 -8.49 -1.26
N GLY A 134 -9.15 -9.11 -2.42
CA GLY A 134 -7.89 -9.79 -2.73
C GLY A 134 -6.69 -8.84 -2.70
N ARG A 135 -6.82 -7.68 -3.33
CA ARG A 135 -5.78 -6.64 -3.30
C ARG A 135 -5.47 -6.17 -1.88
N ALA A 136 -6.50 -5.87 -1.08
CA ALA A 136 -6.32 -5.41 0.30
C ALA A 136 -5.64 -6.47 1.17
N PHE A 137 -5.99 -7.75 0.97
CA PHE A 137 -5.31 -8.85 1.64
C PHE A 137 -3.83 -8.91 1.26
N LEU A 138 -3.49 -8.84 -0.04
CA LEU A 138 -2.10 -8.87 -0.48
C LEU A 138 -1.30 -7.69 0.06
N GLN A 139 -1.90 -6.51 0.12
CA GLN A 139 -1.28 -5.32 0.69
C GLN A 139 -1.01 -5.48 2.19
N ALA A 140 -1.92 -6.11 2.94
CA ALA A 140 -1.74 -6.36 4.37
C ALA A 140 -0.76 -7.51 4.67
N ALA A 141 -0.74 -8.55 3.82
CA ALA A 141 0.08 -9.73 4.03
C ALA A 141 1.51 -9.58 3.47
N PHE A 142 1.66 -8.85 2.35
CA PHE A 142 2.91 -8.74 1.59
C PHE A 142 3.19 -7.29 1.15
N PRO A 143 3.30 -6.35 2.10
CA PRO A 143 3.41 -4.93 1.76
C PRO A 143 4.63 -4.58 0.94
N THR A 144 5.81 -5.10 1.28
CA THR A 144 7.06 -4.85 0.53
C THR A 144 6.92 -5.27 -0.94
N ALA A 145 6.29 -6.41 -1.20
CA ALA A 145 6.06 -6.90 -2.56
C ALA A 145 5.01 -6.05 -3.29
N MET A 146 4.00 -5.54 -2.57
CA MET A 146 2.95 -4.67 -3.09
C MET A 146 3.38 -3.22 -3.34
N THR A 147 4.52 -2.79 -2.78
CA THR A 147 5.10 -1.46 -2.96
C THR A 147 6.39 -1.45 -3.80
N THR A 148 6.76 -2.59 -4.38
CA THR A 148 7.92 -2.73 -5.26
C THR A 148 7.47 -2.61 -6.71
N TRP A 149 7.84 -1.51 -7.37
CA TRP A 149 7.38 -1.21 -8.73
C TRP A 149 8.48 -1.36 -9.76
N ALA A 150 8.15 -2.08 -10.83
CA ALA A 150 8.95 -2.23 -12.02
C ALA A 150 8.91 -0.97 -12.92
N PRO A 151 10.02 -0.57 -13.55
CA PRO A 151 9.98 0.38 -14.64
C PRO A 151 9.23 -0.23 -15.84
N PRO A 152 8.48 0.59 -16.61
CA PRO A 152 7.81 0.17 -17.85
C PRO A 152 8.82 0.04 -18.98
N ASP A 153 9.54 -1.08 -19.01
CA ASP A 153 10.63 -1.37 -19.94
C ASP A 153 10.17 -2.19 -21.17
N GLY A 154 8.90 -2.59 -21.22
CA GLY A 154 8.35 -3.42 -22.29
C GLY A 154 9.01 -4.80 -22.40
N SER A 155 9.67 -5.28 -21.34
CA SER A 155 10.46 -6.50 -21.39
C SER A 155 9.60 -7.75 -21.54
N TRP A 156 9.92 -8.56 -22.55
CA TRP A 156 9.31 -9.87 -22.78
C TRP A 156 10.04 -11.00 -22.06
N ALA A 157 11.13 -10.70 -21.34
CA ALA A 157 11.76 -11.68 -20.47
C ALA A 157 10.90 -11.92 -19.22
N ALA A 158 10.80 -13.17 -18.80
CA ALA A 158 10.19 -13.50 -17.52
C ALA A 158 11.06 -12.89 -16.42
N ARG A 159 10.47 -11.98 -15.65
CA ARG A 159 11.09 -11.40 -14.47
C ARG A 159 11.37 -12.52 -13.46
N PRO A 160 12.63 -12.77 -13.07
CA PRO A 160 12.99 -13.87 -12.17
C PRO A 160 12.20 -13.85 -10.86
N GLU A 161 11.82 -12.66 -10.40
CA GLU A 161 11.08 -12.39 -9.18
C GLU A 161 9.65 -12.93 -9.24
N ALA A 162 9.01 -12.89 -10.42
CA ALA A 162 7.67 -13.43 -10.62
C ALA A 162 7.64 -14.96 -10.40
N LEU A 163 8.77 -15.64 -10.68
CA LEU A 163 8.96 -17.08 -10.48
C LEU A 163 9.59 -17.42 -9.12
N SER A 164 9.81 -16.42 -8.27
CA SER A 164 10.37 -16.67 -6.93
C SER A 164 9.43 -17.51 -6.09
N VAL A 165 10.01 -18.43 -5.32
CA VAL A 165 9.29 -19.29 -4.38
C VAL A 165 9.31 -18.68 -2.98
N PRO A 166 8.33 -19.00 -2.11
CA PRO A 166 8.27 -18.43 -0.76
C PRO A 166 9.59 -18.55 0.00
N MET A 167 10.01 -17.45 0.65
CA MET A 167 11.20 -17.38 1.53
C MET A 167 12.59 -17.48 0.86
N LEU A 168 12.68 -17.58 -0.47
CA LEU A 168 13.95 -17.45 -1.19
C LEU A 168 14.08 -16.01 -1.71
N HIS A 169 15.06 -15.27 -1.18
CA HIS A 169 15.39 -13.92 -1.63
C HIS A 169 15.93 -13.98 -3.06
N GLY A 170 15.04 -13.79 -4.05
CA GLY A 170 15.39 -13.68 -5.46
C GLY A 170 15.95 -12.30 -5.78
N VAL A 171 17.11 -12.29 -6.44
CA VAL A 171 17.79 -11.27 -7.26
C VAL A 171 17.28 -9.82 -7.17
N ASP A 172 18.22 -8.88 -7.01
CA ASP A 172 18.00 -7.43 -6.99
C ASP A 172 17.11 -6.95 -8.15
N ALA A 173 15.84 -6.68 -7.85
CA ALA A 173 14.90 -6.11 -8.78
C ALA A 173 15.18 -4.62 -8.97
N VAL A 174 15.23 -4.17 -10.22
CA VAL A 174 15.30 -2.72 -10.51
C VAL A 174 13.94 -2.12 -10.17
N THR A 175 13.92 -1.26 -9.15
CA THR A 175 12.71 -0.60 -8.68
C THR A 175 12.66 0.85 -9.10
N ALA A 176 11.46 1.34 -9.37
CA ALA A 176 11.22 2.73 -9.72
C ALA A 176 10.12 3.32 -8.84
N ALA A 177 10.27 4.56 -8.37
CA ALA A 177 9.20 5.19 -7.61
C ALA A 177 8.03 5.57 -8.54
N THR A 178 6.81 5.36 -8.04
CA THR A 178 5.60 5.82 -8.73
C THR A 178 5.56 7.35 -8.76
N PRO A 179 4.87 7.95 -9.75
CA PRO A 179 4.69 9.39 -9.82
C PRO A 179 4.17 9.99 -8.50
N LEU A 180 3.22 9.31 -7.85
CA LEU A 180 2.62 9.79 -6.61
C LEU A 180 3.61 9.76 -5.44
N ALA A 181 4.44 8.72 -5.33
CA ALA A 181 5.51 8.64 -4.33
C ALA A 181 6.55 9.74 -4.56
N ARG A 182 7.01 9.92 -5.81
CA ARG A 182 7.98 10.98 -6.15
C ARG A 182 7.46 12.37 -5.83
N MET A 183 6.20 12.67 -6.14
CA MET A 183 5.61 13.95 -5.79
C MET A 183 5.53 14.15 -4.27
N LYS A 184 5.19 13.10 -3.51
CA LYS A 184 5.03 13.20 -2.05
C LYS A 184 6.35 13.39 -1.32
N PHE A 185 7.41 12.72 -1.75
CA PHE A 185 8.71 12.72 -1.03
C PHE A 185 9.73 13.69 -1.64
N GLU A 186 9.77 13.79 -2.97
CA GLU A 186 10.75 14.62 -3.69
C GLU A 186 10.16 15.98 -4.12
N HIS A 187 8.82 16.16 -4.05
CA HIS A 187 8.12 17.30 -4.64
C HIS A 187 8.37 17.45 -6.15
N VAL A 188 8.72 16.33 -6.82
CA VAL A 188 8.93 16.27 -8.27
C VAL A 188 7.70 15.65 -8.92
N ALA A 189 6.98 16.45 -9.70
CA ALA A 189 5.86 15.97 -10.50
C ALA A 189 6.37 15.22 -11.74
N ALA A 190 5.79 14.05 -12.03
CA ALA A 190 6.03 13.37 -13.29
C ALA A 190 5.47 14.19 -14.48
N PRO A 191 6.10 14.10 -15.67
CA PRO A 191 5.58 14.75 -16.86
C PRO A 191 4.14 14.30 -17.15
N THR A 192 3.25 15.26 -17.45
CA THR A 192 1.83 14.97 -17.71
C THR A 192 1.63 14.04 -18.90
N MET A 193 2.52 14.12 -19.90
CA MET A 193 2.47 13.25 -21.08
C MET A 193 2.74 11.79 -20.72
N ASP A 194 3.68 11.52 -19.81
CA ASP A 194 4.02 10.16 -19.39
C ASP A 194 2.86 9.53 -18.61
N LEU A 195 2.14 10.32 -17.81
CA LEU A 195 0.90 9.91 -17.14
C LEU A 195 -0.27 9.69 -18.12
N PHE A 196 -0.27 10.40 -19.25
CA PHE A 196 -1.32 10.28 -20.27
C PHE A 196 -1.14 9.02 -21.12
N THR A 197 0.10 8.76 -21.54
CA THR A 197 0.49 7.62 -22.38
C THR A 197 0.74 6.35 -21.56
N GLY A 198 1.13 6.50 -20.30
CA GLY A 198 1.32 5.42 -19.36
C GLY A 198 2.71 4.87 -19.20
N GLN A 199 3.71 5.67 -19.55
CA GLN A 199 5.13 5.34 -19.39
C GLN A 199 5.61 5.63 -17.96
N THR A 200 4.78 5.31 -16.96
CA THR A 200 5.10 5.53 -15.55
C THR A 200 5.07 4.24 -14.75
N PRO A 201 5.99 4.06 -13.77
CA PRO A 201 5.94 2.95 -12.82
C PRO A 201 4.66 2.99 -11.99
N GLY A 202 4.04 1.83 -11.80
CA GLY A 202 2.78 1.68 -11.07
C GLY A 202 2.14 0.32 -11.34
N SER A 203 0.89 0.15 -10.92
CA SER A 203 0.11 -1.06 -11.20
C SER A 203 -0.19 -1.20 -12.69
N LEU A 204 -0.31 -2.45 -13.16
CA LEU A 204 -0.51 -2.78 -14.58
C LEU A 204 -1.66 -2.00 -15.27
N GLY A 205 -2.76 -1.82 -14.56
CA GLY A 205 -3.98 -1.15 -15.02
C GLY A 205 -3.96 0.38 -14.91
N GLU A 206 -2.91 0.97 -14.33
CA GLU A 206 -2.75 2.42 -14.20
C GLU A 206 -2.05 3.07 -15.38
N THR A 207 -1.61 2.25 -16.34
CA THR A 207 -0.79 2.64 -17.47
C THR A 207 -1.41 3.81 -18.24
N SER A 208 -2.39 3.61 -19.10
CA SER A 208 -2.82 4.72 -19.97
C SER A 208 -4.14 5.37 -19.52
N ALA A 209 -4.04 6.61 -19.02
CA ALA A 209 -5.21 7.42 -18.70
C ALA A 209 -6.12 7.63 -19.93
N LEU A 210 -5.52 7.79 -21.13
CA LEU A 210 -6.27 7.91 -22.38
C LEU A 210 -7.10 6.67 -22.68
N ILE A 211 -6.50 5.48 -22.59
CA ILE A 211 -7.19 4.22 -22.90
C ILE A 211 -8.31 3.95 -21.90
N ILE A 212 -8.08 4.23 -20.61
CA ILE A 212 -9.12 4.12 -19.58
C ILE A 212 -10.27 5.09 -19.85
N ALA A 213 -9.99 6.33 -20.27
CA ALA A 213 -11.02 7.30 -20.62
C ALA A 213 -11.86 6.84 -21.83
N LEU A 214 -11.23 6.28 -22.87
CA LEU A 214 -11.93 5.71 -24.02
C LEU A 214 -12.79 4.51 -23.62
N ALA A 215 -12.27 3.64 -22.75
CA ALA A 215 -13.02 2.52 -22.19
C ALA A 215 -14.24 3.00 -21.36
N ALA A 216 -14.08 4.08 -20.59
CA ALA A 216 -15.18 4.70 -19.86
C ALA A 216 -16.28 5.21 -20.81
N ILE A 217 -15.92 5.91 -21.89
CA ILE A 217 -16.86 6.38 -22.91
C ILE A 217 -17.63 5.21 -23.52
N TYR A 218 -16.94 4.11 -23.84
CA TYR A 218 -17.56 2.90 -24.35
C TYR A 218 -18.59 2.32 -23.36
N LEU A 219 -18.24 2.16 -22.08
CA LEU A 219 -19.16 1.63 -21.06
C LEU A 219 -20.38 2.52 -20.83
N ILE A 220 -20.20 3.84 -20.88
CA ILE A 220 -21.29 4.81 -20.78
C ILE A 220 -22.22 4.69 -21.99
N ALA A 221 -21.66 4.62 -23.21
CA ALA A 221 -22.45 4.47 -24.44
C ALA A 221 -23.26 3.16 -24.45
N ARG A 222 -22.69 2.08 -23.90
CA ARG A 222 -23.35 0.78 -23.74
C ARG A 222 -24.34 0.72 -22.58
N ARG A 223 -24.42 1.77 -21.74
CA ARG A 223 -25.20 1.80 -20.49
C ARG A 223 -24.86 0.63 -19.55
N ALA A 224 -23.61 0.18 -19.57
CA ALA A 224 -23.11 -0.86 -18.68
C ALA A 224 -22.71 -0.31 -17.30
N MET A 225 -22.55 1.02 -17.19
CA MET A 225 -22.12 1.75 -16.00
C MET A 225 -22.91 3.05 -15.83
N ASP A 226 -23.21 3.46 -14.59
CA ASP A 226 -23.74 4.81 -14.30
C ASP A 226 -22.59 5.82 -14.29
N TRP A 227 -22.58 6.73 -15.27
CA TRP A 227 -21.55 7.76 -15.44
C TRP A 227 -21.45 8.74 -14.26
N ARG A 228 -22.49 8.86 -13.43
CA ARG A 228 -22.50 9.76 -12.27
C ARG A 228 -21.46 9.37 -11.22
N ILE A 229 -21.18 8.07 -11.07
CA ILE A 229 -20.20 7.57 -10.10
C ILE A 229 -18.79 8.05 -10.44
N PRO A 230 -18.20 7.74 -11.61
CA PRO A 230 -16.88 8.25 -11.96
C PRO A 230 -16.87 9.78 -12.05
N ALA A 231 -17.91 10.41 -12.60
CA ALA A 231 -17.97 11.87 -12.70
C ALA A 231 -17.92 12.57 -11.33
N SER A 232 -18.64 12.06 -10.33
CA SER A 232 -18.64 12.62 -8.97
C SER A 232 -17.32 12.41 -8.23
N ILE A 233 -16.68 11.25 -8.40
CA ILE A 233 -15.34 10.99 -7.84
C ILE A 233 -14.34 11.99 -8.44
N LEU A 234 -14.25 12.08 -9.77
CA LEU A 234 -13.30 12.95 -10.46
C LEU A 234 -13.55 14.42 -10.15
N LEU A 235 -14.80 14.88 -10.13
CA LEU A 235 -15.16 16.25 -9.79
C LEU A 235 -14.73 16.60 -8.36
N THR A 236 -14.95 15.69 -7.41
CA THR A 236 -14.56 15.90 -6.01
C THR A 236 -13.04 16.02 -5.90
N VAL A 237 -12.29 15.13 -6.55
CA VAL A 237 -10.82 15.22 -6.55
C VAL A 237 -10.36 16.54 -7.18
N VAL A 238 -10.94 16.97 -8.29
CA VAL A 238 -10.59 18.25 -8.95
C VAL A 238 -10.84 19.44 -8.04
N VAL A 239 -12.02 19.51 -7.39
CA VAL A 239 -12.40 20.64 -6.54
C VAL A 239 -11.51 20.72 -5.30
N PHE A 240 -11.34 19.61 -4.58
CA PHE A 240 -10.51 19.60 -3.36
C PHE A 240 -9.03 19.78 -3.68
N SER A 241 -8.51 19.11 -4.71
CA SER A 241 -7.10 19.25 -5.11
C SER A 241 -6.82 20.64 -5.65
N GLY A 242 -7.75 21.22 -6.42
CA GLY A 242 -7.65 22.58 -6.95
C GLY A 242 -7.68 23.63 -5.84
N ALA A 243 -8.58 23.49 -4.87
CA ALA A 243 -8.61 24.36 -3.70
C ALA A 243 -7.28 24.32 -2.92
N LEU A 244 -6.72 23.13 -2.69
CA LEU A 244 -5.42 23.00 -2.04
C LEU A 244 -4.29 23.59 -2.90
N TYR A 245 -4.30 23.34 -4.21
CA TYR A 245 -3.32 23.91 -5.13
C TYR A 245 -3.30 25.44 -5.08
N LEU A 246 -4.47 26.09 -5.02
CA LEU A 246 -4.59 27.54 -4.88
C LEU A 246 -4.02 28.09 -3.57
N ILE A 247 -4.00 27.30 -2.49
CA ILE A 247 -3.44 27.71 -1.19
C ILE A 247 -1.91 27.72 -1.26
N ASN A 248 -1.29 26.64 -1.76
CA ASN A 248 0.16 26.50 -1.84
C ASN A 248 0.57 25.64 -3.05
N PRO A 249 0.88 26.26 -4.20
CA PRO A 249 1.26 25.54 -5.42
C PRO A 249 2.55 24.72 -5.30
N GLU A 250 3.47 25.10 -4.40
CA GLU A 250 4.77 24.42 -4.23
C GLU A 250 4.65 23.10 -3.46
N VAL A 251 3.65 22.96 -2.59
CA VAL A 251 3.44 21.78 -1.74
C VAL A 251 2.37 20.85 -2.32
N HIS A 252 1.50 21.39 -3.16
CA HIS A 252 0.30 20.70 -3.60
C HIS A 252 0.37 20.39 -5.10
N PRO A 253 0.10 19.13 -5.53
CA PRO A 253 0.12 18.80 -6.94
C PRO A 253 -1.07 19.41 -7.68
N THR A 254 -0.92 19.56 -8.99
CA THR A 254 -1.98 20.03 -9.86
C THR A 254 -3.17 19.06 -9.87
N PRO A 255 -4.41 19.53 -10.09
CA PRO A 255 -5.58 18.66 -10.20
C PRO A 255 -5.43 17.57 -11.28
N TRP A 256 -4.83 17.91 -12.42
CA TRP A 256 -4.60 16.96 -13.52
C TRP A 256 -3.67 15.82 -13.11
N PHE A 257 -2.59 16.14 -12.41
CA PHE A 257 -1.69 15.14 -11.84
C PHE A 257 -2.44 14.20 -10.89
N MET A 258 -3.30 14.74 -10.02
CA MET A 258 -4.09 13.90 -9.10
C MET A 258 -5.08 12.99 -9.84
N LEU A 259 -5.68 13.45 -10.94
CA LEU A 259 -6.61 12.64 -11.73
C LEU A 259 -5.92 11.46 -12.43
N MET A 260 -4.74 11.70 -12.97
CA MET A 260 -4.06 10.77 -13.87
C MET A 260 -3.05 9.85 -13.17
N SER A 261 -2.74 10.08 -11.90
CA SER A 261 -1.80 9.27 -11.12
C SER A 261 -2.50 8.28 -10.18
N GLY A 262 -1.77 7.22 -9.80
CA GLY A 262 -2.08 6.33 -8.66
C GLY A 262 -3.42 5.59 -8.77
N GLY A 263 -3.78 5.14 -9.97
CA GLY A 263 -4.93 4.27 -10.23
C GLY A 263 -6.32 4.83 -9.98
N LEU A 264 -6.45 6.15 -9.74
CA LEU A 264 -7.76 6.77 -9.50
C LEU A 264 -8.71 6.58 -10.68
N LEU A 265 -8.23 6.83 -11.90
CA LEU A 265 -9.07 6.72 -13.08
C LEU A 265 -9.53 5.27 -13.30
N PHE A 266 -8.60 4.31 -13.21
CA PHE A 266 -8.91 2.88 -13.29
C PHE A 266 -9.92 2.46 -12.22
N GLY A 267 -9.70 2.83 -10.96
CA GLY A 267 -10.60 2.51 -9.85
C GLY A 267 -11.98 3.16 -9.98
N SER A 268 -12.04 4.39 -10.48
CA SER A 268 -13.32 5.08 -10.69
C SER A 268 -14.19 4.44 -11.78
N VAL A 269 -13.57 3.88 -12.83
CA VAL A 269 -14.26 3.34 -14.01
C VAL A 269 -14.58 1.85 -13.87
N PHE A 270 -13.69 1.05 -13.27
CA PHE A 270 -13.80 -0.41 -13.26
C PHE A 270 -14.08 -1.02 -11.88
N MET A 271 -13.90 -0.28 -10.79
CA MET A 271 -14.11 -0.80 -9.42
C MET A 271 -15.27 -0.15 -8.70
N ALA A 272 -15.35 1.17 -8.71
CA ALA A 272 -16.39 1.94 -8.02
C ALA A 272 -17.79 1.74 -8.65
N THR A 273 -17.82 1.27 -9.89
CA THR A 273 -19.02 1.10 -10.73
C THR A 273 -19.46 -0.34 -10.82
N ASP A 274 -18.91 -1.22 -9.98
CA ASP A 274 -19.36 -2.60 -9.86
C ASP A 274 -20.87 -2.65 -9.55
N PRO A 275 -21.69 -3.32 -10.37
CA PRO A 275 -23.15 -3.29 -10.25
C PRO A 275 -23.69 -3.91 -8.95
N VAL A 276 -22.88 -4.71 -8.23
CA VAL A 276 -23.32 -5.26 -6.94
C VAL A 276 -23.09 -4.29 -5.78
N THR A 277 -21.97 -3.57 -5.81
CA THR A 277 -21.53 -2.71 -4.71
C THR A 277 -21.83 -1.24 -4.93
N SER A 278 -22.31 -0.82 -6.10
CA SER A 278 -22.69 0.56 -6.34
C SER A 278 -24.17 0.83 -6.04
N PRO A 279 -24.53 2.02 -5.54
CA PRO A 279 -25.92 2.39 -5.34
C PRO A 279 -26.63 2.61 -6.69
N THR A 280 -27.93 2.34 -6.75
CA THR A 280 -28.73 2.52 -7.98
C THR A 280 -29.58 3.80 -7.99
N ALA A 281 -29.79 4.41 -6.82
CA ALA A 281 -30.57 5.64 -6.70
C ALA A 281 -29.73 6.87 -7.13
N PRO A 282 -30.25 7.77 -7.99
CA PRO A 282 -29.47 8.90 -8.52
C PRO A 282 -28.85 9.81 -7.46
N LYS A 283 -29.54 10.09 -6.35
CA LYS A 283 -28.99 10.92 -5.27
C LYS A 283 -27.89 10.18 -4.50
N ALA A 284 -28.06 8.87 -4.31
CA ALA A 284 -27.09 8.03 -3.61
C ALA A 284 -25.82 7.82 -4.45
N THR A 285 -25.90 7.76 -5.78
CA THR A 285 -24.71 7.67 -6.65
C THR A 285 -23.82 8.91 -6.55
N TRP A 286 -24.41 10.11 -6.53
CA TRP A 286 -23.66 11.36 -6.31
C TRP A 286 -23.02 11.38 -4.91
N LEU A 287 -23.77 11.04 -3.86
CA LEU A 287 -23.24 11.03 -2.49
C LEU A 287 -22.11 10.00 -2.33
N PHE A 288 -22.28 8.80 -2.89
CA PHE A 288 -21.29 7.74 -2.85
C PHE A 288 -19.98 8.17 -3.53
N GLY A 289 -20.04 8.69 -4.76
CA GLY A 289 -18.82 9.09 -5.45
C GLY A 289 -18.15 10.34 -4.85
N VAL A 290 -18.91 11.29 -4.28
CA VAL A 290 -18.33 12.37 -3.47
C VAL A 290 -17.62 11.81 -2.24
N GLY A 291 -18.25 10.88 -1.52
CA GLY A 291 -17.64 10.23 -0.35
C GLY A 291 -16.33 9.52 -0.70
N VAL A 292 -16.32 8.73 -1.77
CA VAL A 292 -15.11 8.07 -2.27
C VAL A 292 -14.04 9.10 -2.68
N GLY A 293 -14.42 10.15 -3.41
CA GLY A 293 -13.50 11.21 -3.83
C GLY A 293 -12.84 11.96 -2.66
N VAL A 294 -13.60 12.28 -1.61
CA VAL A 294 -13.06 12.89 -0.39
C VAL A 294 -12.08 11.95 0.30
N VAL A 295 -12.44 10.68 0.48
CA VAL A 295 -11.55 9.68 1.09
C VAL A 295 -10.25 9.54 0.28
N VAL A 296 -10.33 9.51 -1.04
CA VAL A 296 -9.14 9.45 -1.91
C VAL A 296 -8.22 10.65 -1.67
N VAL A 297 -8.75 11.87 -1.67
CA VAL A 297 -7.92 13.08 -1.42
C VAL A 297 -7.32 13.02 -0.03
N LEU A 298 -8.11 12.65 0.98
CA LEU A 298 -7.63 12.53 2.36
C LEU A 298 -6.53 11.48 2.47
N VAL A 299 -6.67 10.28 1.92
CA VAL A 299 -5.61 9.25 2.00
C VAL A 299 -4.34 9.70 1.28
N ARG A 300 -4.47 10.28 0.07
CA ARG A 300 -3.31 10.75 -0.70
C ARG A 300 -2.56 11.90 -0.03
N ARG A 301 -3.25 12.71 0.78
CA ARG A 301 -2.67 13.82 1.57
C ARG A 301 -2.17 13.39 2.94
N LEU A 302 -3.05 12.72 3.66
CA LEU A 302 -3.03 12.51 5.09
C LEU A 302 -2.50 11.14 5.48
N GLY A 303 -2.18 10.28 4.51
CA GLY A 303 -1.61 8.94 4.73
C GLY A 303 -0.31 8.89 5.55
N ARG A 304 0.17 10.03 6.09
CA ARG A 304 1.02 10.10 7.31
C ARG A 304 0.72 11.28 8.27
N ALA A 305 -0.14 12.25 7.93
CA ALA A 305 -0.42 13.40 8.81
C ALA A 305 -1.55 13.16 9.83
N ALA A 306 -2.31 12.06 9.70
CA ALA A 306 -3.32 11.63 10.68
C ALA A 306 -2.83 10.55 11.65
N GLY A 307 -1.52 10.31 11.71
CA GLY A 307 -0.87 9.77 12.90
C GLY A 307 -0.26 10.96 13.62
N GLY A 308 -0.89 11.38 14.72
CA GLY A 308 -0.34 12.42 15.58
C GLY A 308 1.09 12.05 16.01
N ARG A 309 1.85 13.09 16.38
CA ARG A 309 2.97 12.93 17.33
C ARG A 309 2.51 11.94 18.42
N ASP A 310 3.25 10.84 18.60
CA ASP A 310 2.89 9.59 19.31
C ASP A 310 2.07 8.56 18.50
N VAL A 311 2.74 7.52 17.97
CA VAL A 311 2.83 6.17 18.58
C VAL A 311 3.74 5.31 17.69
N ARG A 312 4.76 4.70 18.32
CA ARG A 312 5.61 3.62 17.78
C ARG A 312 4.72 2.44 17.35
N HIS A 313 4.51 2.16 16.06
CA HIS A 313 4.15 0.81 15.59
C HIS A 313 4.40 0.60 14.08
N PRO A 314 4.93 -0.56 13.64
CA PRO A 314 5.26 -0.85 12.24
C PRO A 314 4.07 -1.34 11.40
N ALA A 315 2.83 -0.97 11.73
CA ALA A 315 1.61 -1.48 11.08
C ALA A 315 0.77 -0.43 10.33
N ASP A 316 1.31 0.77 10.06
CA ASP A 316 0.55 1.82 9.39
C ASP A 316 0.97 2.00 7.92
N GLU A 317 0.54 1.04 7.09
CA GLU A 317 0.79 0.98 5.63
C GLU A 317 -0.41 1.48 4.82
N ARG A 318 -1.05 2.55 5.29
CA ARG A 318 -2.30 3.07 4.71
C ARG A 318 -2.11 4.18 3.67
N GLY A 319 -0.96 4.20 3.00
CA GLY A 319 -0.65 5.19 1.96
C GLY A 319 -1.39 4.98 0.64
N ASP A 320 -1.71 3.73 0.31
CA ASP A 320 -2.33 3.34 -0.95
C ASP A 320 -3.63 2.55 -0.71
N ALA A 321 -4.53 3.11 0.11
CA ALA A 321 -5.80 2.43 0.41
C ALA A 321 -6.60 2.21 -0.89
N PRO A 322 -7.06 0.98 -1.18
CA PRO A 322 -7.86 0.68 -2.36
C PRO A 322 -9.15 1.49 -2.37
N VAL A 323 -9.37 2.23 -3.47
CA VAL A 323 -10.47 3.18 -3.73
C VAL A 323 -11.88 2.58 -3.54
N GLY A 324 -12.03 1.26 -3.41
CA GLY A 324 -13.32 0.62 -3.14
C GLY A 324 -13.41 -0.23 -1.87
N ALA A 325 -12.47 -0.10 -0.92
CA ALA A 325 -12.57 -0.81 0.36
C ALA A 325 -13.33 -0.05 1.47
N VAL A 326 -13.74 1.21 1.24
CA VAL A 326 -14.13 2.10 2.34
C VAL A 326 -15.63 2.27 2.56
N LEU A 327 -16.53 1.78 1.71
CA LEU A 327 -17.97 1.95 1.95
C LEU A 327 -18.80 0.70 1.64
N PRO A 328 -19.43 0.05 2.65
CA PRO A 328 -20.45 -0.95 2.40
C PRO A 328 -21.71 -0.27 1.85
N ALA A 329 -21.94 -0.38 0.55
CA ALA A 329 -23.14 0.19 -0.09
C ALA A 329 -24.44 -0.58 0.21
N ALA A 330 -24.35 -1.68 0.97
CA ALA A 330 -25.48 -2.54 1.31
C ALA A 330 -26.62 -1.80 2.07
N ALA A 331 -26.36 -0.60 2.64
CA ALA A 331 -27.31 0.11 3.50
C ALA A 331 -28.30 1.06 2.77
N LEU A 332 -28.14 1.36 1.48
CA LEU A 332 -28.94 2.40 0.78
C LEU A 332 -29.91 1.87 -0.28
N ARG A 333 -30.28 0.59 -0.22
CA ARG A 333 -31.21 -0.05 -1.16
C ARG A 333 -32.69 0.25 -0.84
N ALA A 334 -33.05 1.52 -0.73
CA ALA A 334 -34.43 1.97 -0.58
C ALA A 334 -34.95 2.60 -1.88
N GLY A 335 -35.86 1.88 -2.55
CA GLY A 335 -36.90 2.49 -3.38
C GLY A 335 -36.68 2.57 -4.89
N ARG A 336 -37.10 1.51 -5.60
CA ARG A 336 -37.93 1.60 -6.84
C ARG A 336 -38.56 0.23 -7.12
N PRO A 337 -39.90 0.12 -7.26
CA PRO A 337 -40.53 -1.11 -7.71
C PRO A 337 -40.38 -1.20 -9.23
N GLY A 338 -39.82 -2.32 -9.70
CA GLY A 338 -39.69 -2.62 -11.13
C GLY A 338 -38.24 -2.69 -11.58
N MET A 339 -37.57 -3.80 -11.24
CA MET A 339 -36.42 -4.40 -11.93
C MET A 339 -35.92 -5.60 -11.09
N ASN A 340 -36.79 -6.60 -10.88
CA ASN A 340 -36.46 -7.84 -10.17
C ASN A 340 -36.67 -9.03 -11.11
N GLU A 341 -35.69 -9.31 -11.96
CA GLU A 341 -35.43 -10.66 -12.48
C GLU A 341 -33.92 -10.89 -12.49
N ALA A 342 -33.33 -10.93 -11.30
CA ALA A 342 -32.01 -11.50 -11.07
C ALA A 342 -32.14 -12.37 -9.84
N ALA A 343 -32.16 -13.70 -10.07
CA ALA A 343 -32.12 -14.80 -9.10
C ALA A 343 -32.93 -14.56 -7.81
N GLU A 344 -34.02 -15.32 -7.63
CA GLU A 344 -34.73 -15.45 -6.36
C GLU A 344 -33.84 -16.15 -5.31
N ASN A 345 -32.78 -15.47 -4.87
CA ASN A 345 -32.05 -15.76 -3.66
C ASN A 345 -32.57 -14.76 -2.63
N LYS A 346 -33.27 -15.25 -1.61
CA LYS A 346 -33.78 -14.44 -0.48
C LYS A 346 -32.70 -13.42 -0.08
N PRO A 347 -33.02 -12.11 -0.02
CA PRO A 347 -32.05 -11.11 0.41
C PRO A 347 -31.55 -11.53 1.79
N VAL A 348 -30.22 -11.64 1.94
CA VAL A 348 -29.62 -11.90 3.24
C VAL A 348 -30.07 -10.76 4.15
N SER A 349 -30.75 -11.08 5.25
CA SER A 349 -31.22 -10.06 6.19
C SER A 349 -30.03 -9.19 6.61
N SER A 350 -30.17 -7.87 6.50
CA SER A 350 -29.13 -6.91 6.90
C SER A 350 -28.68 -7.14 8.35
N VAL A 351 -29.56 -7.67 9.20
CA VAL A 351 -29.26 -8.08 10.58
C VAL A 351 -28.35 -9.29 10.64
N ARG A 352 -28.54 -10.29 9.77
CA ARG A 352 -27.64 -11.45 9.66
C ARG A 352 -26.28 -11.03 9.12
N LEU A 353 -26.24 -10.16 8.12
CA LEU A 353 -24.98 -9.61 7.59
C LEU A 353 -24.21 -8.85 8.67
N ALA A 354 -24.89 -7.95 9.39
CA ALA A 354 -24.30 -7.21 10.50
C ALA A 354 -23.82 -8.15 11.62
N GLY A 355 -24.59 -9.19 11.96
CA GLY A 355 -24.20 -10.19 12.95
C GLY A 355 -22.97 -11.00 12.52
N THR A 356 -22.91 -11.48 11.28
CA THR A 356 -21.74 -12.22 10.76
C THR A 356 -20.49 -11.34 10.74
N LEU A 357 -20.60 -10.09 10.31
CA LEU A 357 -19.48 -9.14 10.31
C LEU A 357 -19.03 -8.78 11.74
N ALA A 358 -19.97 -8.62 12.68
CA ALA A 358 -19.65 -8.36 14.08
C ALA A 358 -18.89 -9.54 14.71
N VAL A 359 -19.35 -10.77 14.51
CA VAL A 359 -18.67 -11.97 15.03
C VAL A 359 -17.28 -12.11 14.41
N ALA A 360 -17.17 -12.03 13.08
CA ALA A 360 -15.87 -12.10 12.40
C ALA A 360 -14.92 -10.99 12.84
N GLY A 361 -15.44 -9.77 13.02
CA GLY A 361 -14.67 -8.63 13.52
C GLY A 361 -14.16 -8.81 14.95
N ILE A 362 -15.01 -9.32 15.86
CA ILE A 362 -14.61 -9.61 17.25
C ILE A 362 -13.55 -10.71 17.28
N LEU A 363 -13.72 -11.79 16.51
CA LEU A 363 -12.77 -12.89 16.44
C LEU A 363 -11.41 -12.43 15.92
N SER A 364 -11.39 -11.73 14.77
CA SER A 364 -10.16 -11.18 14.20
C SER A 364 -9.52 -10.13 15.12
N GLY A 365 -10.33 -9.25 15.72
CA GLY A 365 -9.83 -8.23 16.66
C GLY A 365 -9.20 -8.86 17.90
N THR A 366 -9.83 -9.88 18.48
CA THR A 366 -9.31 -10.59 19.66
C THR A 366 -8.01 -11.32 19.33
N LEU A 367 -7.94 -11.99 18.17
CA LEU A 367 -6.72 -12.64 17.72
C LEU A 367 -5.58 -11.64 17.50
N LEU A 368 -5.87 -10.50 16.88
CA LEU A 368 -4.88 -9.48 16.59
C LEU A 368 -4.35 -8.80 17.86
N VAL A 369 -5.25 -8.46 18.79
CA VAL A 369 -4.86 -7.89 20.10
C VAL A 369 -4.12 -8.92 20.96
N GLY A 370 -4.56 -10.18 20.98
CA GLY A 370 -3.87 -11.23 21.71
C GLY A 370 -2.46 -11.48 21.19
N ALA A 371 -2.29 -11.55 19.86
CA ALA A 371 -0.97 -11.65 19.25
C ALA A 371 -0.10 -10.43 19.57
N TYR A 372 -0.69 -9.24 19.55
CA TYR A 372 -0.01 -7.99 19.87
C TYR A 372 0.51 -7.95 21.32
N GLU A 373 -0.33 -8.28 22.30
CA GLU A 373 0.07 -8.23 23.72
C GLU A 373 1.16 -9.25 24.04
N VAL A 374 1.11 -10.42 23.43
CA VAL A 374 2.14 -11.47 23.60
C VAL A 374 3.47 -11.06 22.94
N THR A 375 3.42 -10.38 21.79
CA THR A 375 4.63 -10.06 21.01
C THR A 375 5.31 -8.76 21.41
N THR A 376 4.56 -7.77 21.91
CA THR A 376 5.10 -6.44 22.29
C THR A 376 6.31 -6.50 23.24
N PRO A 377 6.29 -7.22 24.37
CA PRO A 377 7.44 -7.25 25.29
C PRO A 377 8.68 -7.88 24.65
N MET A 378 8.50 -8.86 23.76
CA MET A 378 9.59 -9.50 23.03
C MET A 378 10.19 -8.55 21.97
N ILE A 379 9.34 -7.79 21.26
CA ILE A 379 9.79 -6.77 20.29
C ILE A 379 10.57 -5.66 20.99
N GLU A 380 10.11 -5.21 22.17
CA GLU A 380 10.80 -4.18 22.95
C GLU A 380 12.15 -4.68 23.46
N ALA A 381 12.24 -5.91 23.95
CA ALA A 381 13.51 -6.53 24.35
C ALA A 381 14.50 -6.61 23.18
N HIS A 382 14.07 -7.13 22.02
CA HIS A 382 14.93 -7.20 20.83
C HIS A 382 15.35 -5.82 20.31
N ARG A 383 14.46 -4.82 20.37
CA ARG A 383 14.79 -3.44 20.01
C ARG A 383 15.84 -2.83 20.93
N ARG A 384 15.78 -3.09 22.24
CA ARG A 384 16.80 -2.63 23.20
C ARG A 384 18.16 -3.28 22.91
N GLU A 385 18.17 -4.59 22.67
CA GLU A 385 19.41 -5.29 22.30
C GLU A 385 19.98 -4.81 20.96
N ALA A 386 19.14 -4.63 19.95
CA ALA A 386 19.55 -4.15 18.63
C ALA A 386 20.11 -2.72 18.73
N LEU A 387 19.46 -1.83 19.48
CA LEU A 387 19.94 -0.48 19.72
C LEU A 387 21.27 -0.48 20.47
N ARG A 388 21.41 -1.30 21.51
CA ARG A 388 22.66 -1.42 22.27
C ARG A 388 23.81 -1.93 21.39
N ARG A 389 23.57 -2.95 20.57
CA ARG A 389 24.55 -3.43 19.58
C ARG A 389 24.90 -2.35 18.55
N ALA A 390 23.90 -1.60 18.09
CA ALA A 390 24.12 -0.51 17.15
C ALA A 390 24.97 0.61 17.77
N VAL A 391 24.74 0.99 19.03
CA VAL A 391 25.57 1.98 19.75
C VAL A 391 27.03 1.53 19.81
N PHE A 392 27.30 0.27 20.15
CA PHE A 392 28.66 -0.27 20.19
C PHE A 392 29.29 -0.44 18.81
N GLN A 393 28.47 -0.63 17.77
CA GLN A 393 28.94 -0.66 16.40
C GLN A 393 29.35 0.73 15.90
N VAL A 394 28.59 1.77 16.24
CA VAL A 394 28.88 3.13 15.76
C VAL A 394 29.91 3.87 16.59
N VAL A 395 30.15 3.47 17.84
CA VAL A 395 31.28 3.94 18.67
C VAL A 395 32.24 2.77 18.93
N PRO A 396 33.23 2.55 18.07
CA PRO A 396 34.15 1.41 18.18
C PRO A 396 34.88 1.38 19.52
N GLY A 397 34.94 0.21 20.14
CA GLY A 397 35.63 -0.01 21.43
C GLY A 397 34.76 0.24 22.67
N ALA A 398 33.51 0.68 22.49
CA ALA A 398 32.57 0.84 23.60
C ALA A 398 32.01 -0.49 24.10
N ASP A 399 31.99 -0.68 25.41
CA ASP A 399 31.38 -1.82 26.10
C ASP A 399 30.21 -1.39 27.02
N ARG A 400 30.11 -0.09 27.29
CA ARG A 400 29.14 0.52 28.20
C ARG A 400 28.47 1.71 27.52
N MET A 401 27.17 1.86 27.77
CA MET A 401 26.40 2.99 27.25
C MET A 401 25.38 3.49 28.27
N ARG A 402 25.02 4.77 28.17
CA ARG A 402 23.94 5.39 28.97
C ARG A 402 23.17 6.38 28.12
N LYS A 403 21.85 6.30 28.21
CA LYS A 403 20.93 7.19 27.50
C LYS A 403 20.73 8.50 28.27
N LEU A 404 20.84 9.61 27.57
CA LEU A 404 20.78 10.96 28.11
C LEU A 404 19.80 11.80 27.29
N ALA A 405 18.96 12.59 27.95
CA ALA A 405 18.05 13.53 27.30
C ALA A 405 18.33 14.96 27.77
N TYR A 406 18.06 15.94 26.91
CA TYR A 406 18.28 17.34 27.23
C TYR A 406 17.06 17.94 27.93
N ASN A 407 17.21 18.42 29.17
CA ASN A 407 16.11 19.01 29.95
C ASN A 407 16.07 20.55 29.88
N GLY A 408 16.64 21.16 28.83
CA GLY A 408 16.67 22.61 28.63
C GLY A 408 17.89 23.34 29.21
N SER A 409 18.65 22.71 30.12
CA SER A 409 19.92 23.23 30.65
C SER A 409 21.07 22.23 30.46
N GLU A 410 20.87 20.98 30.87
CA GLU A 410 21.91 19.94 30.88
C GLU A 410 21.37 18.59 30.37
N LEU A 411 22.30 17.67 30.07
CA LEU A 411 22.01 16.28 29.72
C LEU A 411 21.83 15.46 31.00
N VAL A 412 20.65 14.87 31.17
CA VAL A 412 20.30 14.05 32.33
C VAL A 412 20.04 12.59 31.93
N PRO A 413 20.39 11.62 32.80
CA PRO A 413 20.13 10.21 32.54
C PRO A 413 18.62 9.96 32.53
N VAL A 414 18.17 9.26 31.48
CA VAL A 414 16.78 8.84 31.32
C VAL A 414 16.70 7.33 31.20
N SER A 415 15.52 6.78 31.51
CA SER A 415 15.25 5.36 31.28
C SER A 415 15.47 5.01 29.80
N GLU A 416 15.99 3.82 29.54
CA GLU A 416 16.10 3.30 28.17
C GLU A 416 14.76 3.32 27.43
N ASP A 417 13.66 3.15 28.17
CA ASP A 417 12.29 3.09 27.64
C ASP A 417 11.71 4.46 27.26
N ASP A 418 12.33 5.56 27.73
CA ASP A 418 11.86 6.92 27.48
C ASP A 418 11.73 7.21 25.97
N LYS A 419 10.73 8.00 25.58
CA LYS A 419 10.43 8.25 24.17
C LYS A 419 10.95 9.58 23.64
N GLY A 420 11.51 10.42 24.51
CA GLY A 420 12.05 11.71 24.14
C GLY A 420 13.29 11.64 23.23
N PRO A 421 13.63 12.75 22.56
CA PRO A 421 14.89 12.89 21.84
C PRO A 421 16.05 12.72 22.81
N ALA A 422 16.93 11.77 22.51
CA ALA A 422 17.99 11.35 23.41
C ALA A 422 19.27 11.04 22.62
N VAL A 423 20.39 11.14 23.32
CA VAL A 423 21.72 10.75 22.88
C VAL A 423 22.26 9.67 23.80
N TYR A 424 23.22 8.92 23.32
CA TYR A 424 23.82 7.83 24.07
C TYR A 424 25.30 8.13 24.30
N ALA A 425 25.70 8.29 25.55
CA ALA A 425 27.12 8.35 25.89
C ALA A 425 27.69 6.92 25.90
N ALA A 426 28.87 6.73 25.33
CA ALA A 426 29.52 5.43 25.21
C ALA A 426 30.92 5.46 25.84
N TRP A 427 31.24 4.42 26.62
CA TRP A 427 32.52 4.25 27.31
C TRP A 427 33.14 2.91 26.92
N GLY A 428 34.48 2.89 26.92
CA GLY A 428 35.27 1.67 26.84
C GLY A 428 36.02 1.40 28.14
N LYS A 429 37.11 0.63 28.04
CA LYS A 429 37.98 0.30 29.18
C LYS A 429 38.73 1.52 29.74
N ASP A 430 39.19 2.40 28.85
CA ASP A 430 40.08 3.53 29.18
C ASP A 430 39.35 4.87 29.38
N GLY A 431 38.01 4.87 29.36
CA GLY A 431 37.19 6.05 29.61
C GLY A 431 36.12 6.31 28.55
N PHE A 432 35.70 7.58 28.45
CA PHE A 432 34.68 8.03 27.51
C PHE A 432 35.20 8.00 26.07
N LEU A 433 34.46 7.36 25.16
CA LEU A 433 34.88 7.15 23.77
C LEU A 433 34.11 8.01 22.77
N GLY A 434 32.89 8.44 23.10
CA GLY A 434 32.09 9.24 22.19
C GLY A 434 30.59 9.19 22.44
N TRP A 435 29.87 9.87 21.55
CA TRP A 435 28.41 10.00 21.59
C TRP A 435 27.79 9.19 20.46
N ALA A 436 26.66 8.52 20.68
CA ALA A 436 25.83 8.01 19.60
C ALA A 436 24.53 8.84 19.54
N VAL A 437 24.28 9.41 18.37
CA VAL A 437 23.14 10.30 18.11
C VAL A 437 22.18 9.57 17.16
N ALA A 438 20.90 9.59 17.50
CA ALA A 438 19.85 9.03 16.68
C ALA A 438 18.99 10.14 16.08
N ASN A 439 18.63 10.01 14.81
CA ASN A 439 17.66 10.89 14.18
C ASN A 439 16.89 10.14 13.08
N GLU A 440 15.75 10.70 12.68
CA GLU A 440 14.90 10.14 11.65
C GLU A 440 14.50 11.19 10.62
N GLY A 441 14.23 10.75 9.40
CA GLY A 441 13.70 11.63 8.36
C GLY A 441 13.33 10.88 7.10
N ALA A 442 12.82 11.61 6.11
CA ALA A 442 12.31 11.02 4.88
C ALA A 442 13.43 10.41 4.02
N GLY A 443 13.28 9.12 3.70
CA GLY A 443 14.00 8.42 2.63
C GLY A 443 13.24 8.46 1.30
N PHE A 444 13.59 7.55 0.39
CA PHE A 444 12.96 7.40 -0.93
C PHE A 444 11.59 6.74 -0.87
N GLN A 445 11.46 5.63 -0.13
CA GLN A 445 10.18 4.93 0.06
C GLN A 445 9.50 5.27 1.39
N ASP A 446 10.26 5.32 2.49
CA ASP A 446 9.74 5.60 3.82
C ASP A 446 10.77 6.30 4.71
N THR A 447 10.42 6.52 5.98
CA THR A 447 11.27 7.13 7.01
C THR A 447 12.48 6.23 7.28
N ILE A 448 13.67 6.82 7.26
CA ILE A 448 14.92 6.17 7.65
C ILE A 448 15.26 6.65 9.06
N ARG A 449 15.51 5.71 9.96
CA ARG A 449 16.00 5.98 11.31
C ARG A 449 17.47 5.60 11.39
N LEU A 450 18.29 6.58 11.69
CA LEU A 450 19.74 6.48 11.71
C LEU A 450 20.28 6.61 13.11
N LEU A 451 21.41 5.97 13.33
CA LEU A 451 22.26 6.13 14.50
C LEU A 451 23.69 6.35 13.99
N TRP A 452 24.37 7.37 14.46
CA TRP A 452 25.78 7.57 14.15
C TRP A 452 26.57 7.90 15.40
N GLY A 453 27.81 7.43 15.43
CA GLY A 453 28.77 7.69 16.49
C GLY A 453 29.53 8.96 16.19
N MET A 454 29.84 9.73 17.22
CA MET A 454 30.61 10.95 17.19
C MET A 454 31.80 10.83 18.13
N SER A 455 32.92 11.42 17.75
CA SER A 455 34.11 11.55 18.60
C SER A 455 33.78 12.31 19.89
N PRO A 456 34.62 12.22 20.95
CA PRO A 456 34.37 12.90 22.22
C PRO A 456 34.21 14.42 22.08
N ASP A 457 34.97 15.03 21.17
CA ASP A 457 34.91 16.45 20.84
C ASP A 457 33.78 16.82 19.85
N ALA A 458 32.95 15.84 19.45
CA ALA A 458 31.81 15.98 18.54
C ALA A 458 32.17 16.54 17.15
N LYS A 459 33.44 16.48 16.72
CA LYS A 459 33.89 17.02 15.42
C LYS A 459 33.89 16.00 14.29
N LYS A 460 33.92 14.71 14.61
CA LYS A 460 34.01 13.64 13.62
C LYS A 460 32.96 12.58 13.86
N VAL A 461 32.43 12.03 12.78
CA VAL A 461 31.64 10.80 12.79
C VAL A 461 32.62 9.62 12.81
N VAL A 462 32.40 8.69 13.73
CA VAL A 462 33.25 7.50 13.93
C VAL A 462 32.59 6.19 13.50
N GLY A 463 31.32 6.27 13.08
CA GLY A 463 30.58 5.16 12.49
C GLY A 463 29.11 5.49 12.28
N MET A 464 28.43 4.67 11.48
CA MET A 464 26.98 4.77 11.28
C MET A 464 26.30 3.41 11.25
N ALA A 465 25.03 3.40 11.66
CA ALA A 465 24.13 2.27 11.57
C ALA A 465 22.73 2.75 11.22
N VAL A 466 22.02 1.94 10.44
CA VAL A 466 20.60 2.17 10.13
C VAL A 466 19.78 1.32 11.07
N LEU A 467 18.98 1.94 11.92
CA LEU A 467 18.16 1.25 12.92
C LEU A 467 16.89 0.69 12.30
N GLU A 468 16.20 1.52 11.51
CA GLU A 468 14.98 1.14 10.80
C GLU A 468 15.01 1.79 9.41
N SER A 469 14.70 1.01 8.38
CA SER A 469 14.58 1.48 7.01
C SER A 469 13.65 0.55 6.25
N ARG A 470 12.78 1.14 5.42
CA ARG A 470 11.95 0.42 4.44
C ARG A 470 12.27 0.88 3.03
N GLU A 471 13.54 1.16 2.79
CA GLU A 471 14.04 1.51 1.48
C GLU A 471 14.05 0.31 0.55
N THR A 472 14.11 0.60 -0.74
CA THR A 472 13.87 -0.45 -1.71
C THR A 472 14.95 -1.54 -1.67
N PRO A 473 14.57 -2.82 -1.56
CA PRO A 473 15.52 -3.93 -1.59
C PRO A 473 16.36 -3.94 -2.88
N GLY A 474 17.67 -4.15 -2.76
CA GLY A 474 18.63 -4.17 -3.87
C GLY A 474 19.11 -2.81 -4.38
N LEU A 475 18.45 -1.72 -3.95
CA LEU A 475 18.80 -0.35 -4.33
C LEU A 475 19.05 0.49 -3.08
N GLY A 476 17.97 1.00 -2.47
CA GLY A 476 18.05 1.89 -1.32
C GLY A 476 18.51 1.18 -0.03
N ASP A 477 18.31 -0.13 0.08
CA ASP A 477 18.81 -0.93 1.21
C ASP A 477 20.35 -1.05 1.28
N ARG A 478 21.04 -0.67 0.20
CA ARG A 478 22.50 -0.62 0.15
C ARG A 478 23.08 0.35 1.16
N ILE A 479 22.32 1.35 1.62
CA ILE A 479 22.75 2.26 2.70
C ILE A 479 23.12 1.51 4.00
N TYR A 480 22.59 0.32 4.23
CA TYR A 480 22.92 -0.52 5.39
C TYR A 480 23.52 -1.88 5.05
N LYS A 481 23.47 -2.32 3.79
CA LYS A 481 24.12 -3.58 3.36
C LYS A 481 25.54 -3.35 2.83
N ASP A 482 25.81 -2.24 2.17
CA ASP A 482 27.09 -1.95 1.54
C ASP A 482 28.16 -1.60 2.59
N PRO A 483 29.21 -2.42 2.77
CA PRO A 483 30.27 -2.14 3.73
C PRO A 483 31.14 -0.95 3.31
N ALA A 484 31.29 -0.70 2.00
CA ALA A 484 32.10 0.41 1.49
C ALA A 484 31.48 1.74 1.89
N PHE A 485 30.19 1.90 1.62
CA PHE A 485 29.43 3.10 2.00
C PHE A 485 29.47 3.37 3.50
N LYS A 486 29.26 2.33 4.34
CA LYS A 486 29.33 2.48 5.80
C LYS A 486 30.71 2.89 6.30
N LYS A 487 31.78 2.46 5.63
CA LYS A 487 33.17 2.76 6.01
C LYS A 487 33.51 4.25 5.81
N GLU A 488 32.85 4.93 4.88
CA GLU A 488 33.06 6.35 4.63
C GLU A 488 32.73 7.23 5.85
N PHE A 489 31.86 6.74 6.75
CA PHE A 489 31.45 7.44 7.98
C PHE A 489 32.35 7.15 9.19
N SER A 490 33.48 6.45 9.01
CA SER A 490 34.36 6.08 10.12
C SER A 490 35.37 7.15 10.54
N ASP A 491 35.63 8.15 9.68
CA ASP A 491 36.49 9.29 9.99
C ASP A 491 36.00 10.56 9.27
N LEU A 492 34.68 10.79 9.29
CA LEU A 492 34.05 11.87 8.51
C LEU A 492 33.93 13.15 9.34
N SER A 493 34.44 14.27 8.81
CA SER A 493 34.31 15.58 9.45
C SER A 493 32.87 16.10 9.36
N VAL A 494 32.35 16.65 10.46
CA VAL A 494 31.02 17.29 10.49
C VAL A 494 31.07 18.79 10.15
N GLU A 495 32.28 19.35 10.11
CA GLU A 495 32.55 20.75 9.75
C GLU A 495 33.58 20.81 8.59
N PRO A 496 33.26 21.48 7.46
CA PRO A 496 31.95 22.03 7.07
C PRO A 496 30.90 20.92 6.89
N THR A 497 29.62 21.31 6.75
CA THR A 497 28.48 20.35 6.72
C THR A 497 28.70 19.19 5.77
N ILE A 498 28.23 18.00 6.14
CA ILE A 498 28.45 16.79 5.35
C ILE A 498 27.74 16.92 3.99
N GLU A 499 28.42 16.54 2.92
CA GLU A 499 27.91 16.60 1.56
C GLU A 499 27.99 15.24 0.86
N VAL A 500 26.98 14.93 0.02
CA VAL A 500 27.01 13.74 -0.85
C VAL A 500 27.47 14.14 -2.23
N VAL A 501 28.54 13.51 -2.70
CA VAL A 501 29.07 13.66 -4.07
C VAL A 501 28.75 12.43 -4.91
N LYS A 502 29.06 12.44 -6.20
CA LYS A 502 28.89 11.23 -7.02
C LYS A 502 29.96 10.20 -6.64
N ALA A 503 29.64 8.93 -6.82
CA ALA A 503 30.56 7.83 -6.57
C ALA A 503 31.93 8.06 -7.25
N GLY A 504 33.01 8.02 -6.46
CA GLY A 504 34.38 8.23 -6.91
C GLY A 504 34.83 9.69 -7.03
N GLU A 505 33.98 10.66 -6.67
CA GLU A 505 34.33 12.10 -6.67
C GLU A 505 34.68 12.64 -5.27
N GLY A 506 34.52 11.84 -4.21
CA GLY A 506 34.86 12.18 -2.83
C GLY A 506 36.33 12.54 -2.66
N SER A 507 36.59 13.79 -2.25
CA SER A 507 37.96 14.27 -2.00
C SER A 507 38.11 15.07 -0.72
N ALA A 508 37.03 15.68 -0.21
CA ALA A 508 37.04 16.45 1.02
C ALA A 508 36.70 15.59 2.26
N PRO A 509 37.20 15.93 3.46
CA PRO A 509 36.97 15.15 4.68
C PRO A 509 35.53 15.16 5.18
N ASN A 510 34.65 16.00 4.62
CA ASN A 510 33.22 16.08 4.92
C ASN A 510 32.34 15.51 3.78
N GLN A 511 32.94 14.88 2.77
CA GLN A 511 32.22 14.33 1.62
C GLN A 511 32.05 12.82 1.72
N VAL A 512 30.89 12.34 1.28
CA VAL A 512 30.54 10.93 1.17
C VAL A 512 30.11 10.65 -0.26
N ASP A 513 30.60 9.58 -0.84
CA ASP A 513 30.22 9.09 -2.15
C ASP A 513 28.78 8.55 -2.12
N GLY A 514 27.94 9.08 -3.01
CA GLY A 514 26.58 8.58 -3.19
C GLY A 514 26.58 7.20 -3.84
N ILE A 515 25.65 6.34 -3.46
CA ILE A 515 25.50 5.02 -4.07
C ILE A 515 24.86 5.17 -5.45
N THR A 516 25.54 4.70 -6.50
CA THR A 516 24.98 4.66 -7.87
C THR A 516 23.70 3.83 -7.89
N GLY A 517 22.62 4.41 -8.43
CA GLY A 517 21.28 3.80 -8.44
C GLY A 517 20.46 4.01 -7.15
N ALA A 518 21.07 4.46 -6.06
CA ALA A 518 20.41 4.73 -4.77
C ALA A 518 20.75 6.12 -4.22
N THR A 519 21.00 7.08 -5.12
CA THR A 519 21.47 8.43 -4.79
C THR A 519 20.50 9.19 -3.86
N ILE A 520 19.19 8.94 -3.98
CA ILE A 520 18.18 9.57 -3.13
C ILE A 520 18.31 9.09 -1.69
N SER A 521 18.41 7.78 -1.47
CA SER A 521 18.63 7.20 -0.15
C SER A 521 19.96 7.65 0.46
N SER A 522 21.04 7.72 -0.32
CA SER A 522 22.33 8.24 0.16
C SER A 522 22.24 9.72 0.58
N LYS A 523 21.55 10.56 -0.19
CA LYS A 523 21.30 11.97 0.15
C LYS A 523 20.41 12.11 1.39
N ALA A 524 19.42 11.25 1.54
CA ALA A 524 18.56 11.21 2.72
C ALA A 524 19.37 10.94 3.99
N VAL A 525 20.32 9.99 3.94
CA VAL A 525 21.20 9.69 5.08
C VAL A 525 21.93 10.93 5.57
N VAL A 526 22.61 11.64 4.67
CA VAL A 526 23.37 12.85 5.02
C VAL A 526 22.45 13.98 5.47
N LYS A 527 21.27 14.14 4.85
CA LYS A 527 20.29 15.15 5.26
C LYS A 527 19.81 14.93 6.70
N ILE A 528 19.51 13.68 7.08
CA ILE A 528 19.07 13.30 8.43
C ILE A 528 20.18 13.54 9.45
N MET A 529 21.42 13.17 9.10
CA MET A 529 22.59 13.41 9.94
C MET A 529 22.84 14.89 10.15
N ASN A 530 22.83 15.71 9.10
CA ASN A 530 23.02 17.15 9.21
C ASN A 530 21.91 17.82 10.06
N ALA A 531 20.66 17.39 9.92
CA ALA A 531 19.57 17.88 10.77
C ALA A 531 19.78 17.54 12.25
N GLY A 532 20.24 16.32 12.56
CA GLY A 532 20.51 15.92 13.94
C GLY A 532 21.77 16.59 14.50
N ASN A 533 22.80 16.75 13.68
CA ASN A 533 24.01 17.49 14.03
C ASN A 533 23.69 18.96 14.34
N ALA A 534 22.82 19.61 13.57
CA ALA A 534 22.38 20.98 13.85
C ALA A 534 21.68 21.11 15.21
N GLU A 535 20.97 20.07 15.65
CA GLU A 535 20.32 20.04 16.96
C GLU A 535 21.31 19.74 18.10
N TRP A 536 22.17 18.73 17.92
CA TRP A 536 22.96 18.15 19.02
C TRP A 536 24.37 18.71 19.16
N LEU A 537 25.04 19.14 18.08
CA LEU A 537 26.45 19.57 18.14
C LEU A 537 26.71 20.68 19.18
N LYS A 538 25.76 21.60 19.34
CA LYS A 538 25.86 22.71 20.31
C LYS A 538 25.53 22.29 21.75
N ARG A 539 24.92 21.13 21.94
CA ARG A 539 24.43 20.60 23.22
C ARG A 539 25.31 19.49 23.79
N LEU A 540 26.25 18.95 23.01
CA LEU A 540 27.12 17.85 23.40
C LEU A 540 28.44 18.38 24.00
N PRO A 541 28.69 18.18 25.31
CA PRO A 541 29.97 18.51 25.92
C PRO A 541 31.06 17.49 25.55
N ALA A 542 32.32 17.89 25.69
CA ALA A 542 33.48 17.02 25.43
C ALA A 542 33.56 15.82 26.39
N GLN A 543 32.94 15.93 27.57
CA GLN A 543 32.73 14.83 28.50
C GLN A 543 31.28 14.82 28.99
N PRO A 544 30.65 13.65 29.13
CA PRO A 544 29.30 13.54 29.65
C PRO A 544 29.23 14.00 31.11
N PRO A 545 28.14 14.68 31.54
CA PRO A 545 27.95 15.13 32.92
C PRO A 545 27.60 13.99 33.90
N VAL A 546 27.83 12.75 33.49
CA VAL A 546 27.43 11.54 34.22
C VAL A 546 28.57 10.54 34.15
N GLU A 547 28.83 9.84 35.25
CA GLU A 547 29.83 8.77 35.31
C GLU A 547 29.44 7.56 34.46
N ALA A 548 30.44 6.76 34.10
CA ALA A 548 30.24 5.51 33.39
C ALA A 548 29.30 4.58 34.20
N PRO A 549 28.34 3.91 33.56
CA PRO A 549 27.53 2.91 34.25
C PRO A 549 28.40 1.75 34.76
N GLU A 550 27.98 1.12 35.85
CA GLU A 550 28.65 -0.08 36.36
C GLU A 550 28.68 -1.16 35.26
N PRO A 551 29.76 -1.95 35.17
CA PRO A 551 29.82 -3.07 34.24
C PRO A 551 28.62 -3.99 34.51
N PRO A 552 27.98 -4.55 33.46
CA PRO A 552 26.85 -5.45 33.66
C PRO A 552 27.29 -6.56 34.61
N ALA A 553 26.54 -6.76 35.70
CA ALA A 553 26.78 -7.87 36.62
C ALA A 553 26.88 -9.15 35.80
N GLN A 554 27.98 -9.90 35.94
CA GLN A 554 28.14 -11.21 35.32
C GLN A 554 27.07 -12.15 35.89
N GLY A 555 25.88 -12.13 35.30
CA GLY A 555 24.80 -13.06 35.58
C GLY A 555 25.26 -14.45 35.14
N GLY A 556 25.38 -15.35 36.11
CA GLY A 556 25.81 -16.73 35.91
C GLY A 556 24.99 -17.41 34.82
N GLY A 557 25.69 -18.20 33.99
CA GLY A 557 25.05 -19.00 32.96
C GLY A 557 23.99 -19.92 33.54
N GLN A 558 22.84 -19.95 32.87
CA GLN A 558 21.96 -21.11 32.74
C GLN A 558 21.42 -21.13 31.32
#